data_AF-A0A1S2VQT6-F1
#
_entry.id   AF-A0A1S2VQT6-F1
#
_cell.length_a   1.000
_cell.length_b   1.000
_cell.length_c   1.000
_cell.angle_alpha   90.00
_cell.angle_beta   90.00
_cell.angle_gamma   90.00
#
_symmetry.space_group_name_H-M   'P 1'
#
loop_
_entity.id
_entity.type
_entity.pdbx_description
1 polymer ?
#
loop_
_entity_poly.entity_id
_entity_poly.type
_entity_poly.pdbx_seq_one_letter_code
_entity_poly.pdbx_strand_id
1 'polypeptide(L)'
;MRYCIVLFVALLLRLPAVAQSADDLNRLRHYASVIGTDSVCVSPDPLCLKLLFTEIVYGRKPRNVGFTGAPEHIDSVRINRLTASFLRGGDWCPLLDSLESKNQAYQLLKEYCMQCLTDDYMADSLTMAKIRETLNTYRWLNRFSTGQCIVVNLPSATLRVFDRSGKPVLSSRVIVGKPATPTPLFTAVVTGIVMYPYWTIPKSILIREILPAVRKNPLAQLEAMKLQVIDARGKPVDPATVNWSVPATAFPYRLRQATGCDNALGLMKFNVNDPYDIYLHDTNARNLFATANRFLSHGCIRVEKPVELANQLLGKPAFTASYMKACPANAVPRTIPLPKTIPVVMTYNLIDLDEDGSIQVYRDRYHLWQTTL
;
A
#
# COMPACT_ATOMS: atom_id res chain seq x y z
N MET A 1 -49.33 -50.62 -31.02
CA MET A 1 -48.62 -49.38 -31.35
C MET A 1 -47.24 -49.45 -30.73
N ARG A 2 -46.21 -49.43 -31.60
CA ARG A 2 -44.78 -49.41 -31.28
C ARG A 2 -44.37 -47.99 -30.92
N TYR A 3 -43.54 -47.80 -29.91
CA TYR A 3 -42.53 -46.73 -29.90
C TYR A 3 -41.28 -47.19 -29.14
N CYS A 4 -40.25 -47.56 -29.91
CA CYS A 4 -38.86 -47.61 -29.44
C CYS A 4 -38.36 -46.18 -29.29
N ILE A 5 -37.75 -45.84 -28.15
CA ILE A 5 -36.85 -44.68 -28.05
C ILE A 5 -35.48 -45.20 -27.67
N VAL A 6 -34.55 -44.90 -28.57
CA VAL A 6 -33.16 -45.33 -28.63
C VAL A 6 -32.33 -44.62 -27.55
N LEU A 7 -31.56 -45.40 -26.79
CA LEU A 7 -30.48 -44.90 -25.94
C LEU A 7 -29.40 -44.29 -26.86
N PHE A 8 -29.24 -42.97 -26.85
CA PHE A 8 -28.08 -42.31 -27.45
C PHE A 8 -26.96 -42.28 -26.41
N VAL A 9 -26.06 -43.25 -26.48
CA VAL A 9 -24.75 -43.16 -25.83
C VAL A 9 -23.95 -42.13 -26.65
N ALA A 10 -23.88 -40.89 -26.16
CA ALA A 10 -23.01 -39.88 -26.72
C ALA A 10 -21.56 -40.30 -26.46
N LEU A 11 -20.93 -40.89 -27.49
CA LEU A 11 -19.50 -41.13 -27.53
C LEU A 11 -18.82 -39.75 -27.47
N LEU A 12 -18.24 -39.41 -26.32
CA LEU A 12 -17.36 -38.24 -26.15
C LEU A 12 -16.09 -38.48 -26.97
N LEU A 13 -16.16 -38.22 -28.27
CA LEU A 13 -14.99 -38.04 -29.12
C LEU A 13 -14.23 -36.83 -28.59
N ARG A 14 -13.14 -37.08 -27.86
CA ARG A 14 -12.13 -36.07 -27.58
C ARG A 14 -11.59 -35.61 -28.93
N LEU A 15 -12.01 -34.43 -29.37
CA LEU A 15 -11.36 -33.72 -30.47
C LEU A 15 -9.86 -33.63 -30.14
N PRO A 16 -8.96 -33.90 -31.11
CA PRO A 16 -7.53 -33.75 -30.89
C PRO A 16 -7.26 -32.30 -30.46
N ALA A 17 -6.46 -32.14 -29.40
CA ALA A 17 -6.00 -30.83 -28.95
C ALA A 17 -5.37 -30.11 -30.15
N VAL A 18 -6.01 -29.05 -30.64
CA VAL A 18 -5.50 -28.27 -31.76
C VAL A 18 -4.24 -27.58 -31.26
N ALA A 19 -3.11 -27.80 -31.94
CA ALA A 19 -1.88 -27.09 -31.64
C ALA A 19 -2.13 -25.58 -31.73
N GLN A 20 -1.49 -24.81 -30.86
CA GLN A 20 -1.67 -23.37 -30.74
C GLN A 20 -1.57 -22.66 -32.10
N SER A 21 -2.52 -21.77 -32.40
CA SER A 21 -2.45 -20.96 -33.62
C SER A 21 -1.53 -19.74 -33.42
N ALA A 22 -0.95 -19.23 -34.50
CA ALA A 22 -0.22 -17.95 -34.47
C ALA A 22 -1.13 -16.79 -34.00
N ASP A 23 -2.45 -16.92 -34.22
CA ASP A 23 -3.45 -15.96 -33.78
C ASP A 23 -3.59 -15.90 -32.25
N ASP A 24 -3.52 -17.04 -31.55
CA ASP A 24 -3.61 -17.08 -30.08
C ASP A 24 -2.43 -16.37 -29.41
N LEU A 25 -1.22 -16.51 -29.97
CA LEU A 25 -0.06 -15.76 -29.48
C LEU A 25 -0.19 -14.26 -29.75
N ASN A 26 -0.75 -13.88 -30.90
CA ASN A 26 -1.01 -12.47 -31.22
C ASN A 26 -2.02 -11.87 -30.24
N ARG A 27 -3.11 -12.57 -29.95
CA ARG A 27 -4.11 -12.15 -28.94
C ARG A 27 -3.49 -12.00 -27.55
N LEU A 28 -2.67 -12.95 -27.12
CA LEU A 28 -1.97 -12.88 -25.84
C LEU A 28 -1.02 -11.68 -25.76
N ARG A 29 -0.21 -11.46 -26.80
CA ARG A 29 0.70 -10.32 -26.87
C ARG A 29 -0.04 -8.99 -26.89
N HIS A 30 -1.15 -8.92 -27.64
CA HIS A 30 -1.97 -7.72 -27.71
C HIS A 30 -2.56 -7.40 -26.32
N TYR A 31 -3.16 -8.38 -25.67
CA TYR A 31 -3.68 -8.23 -24.30
C TYR A 31 -2.60 -7.77 -23.31
N ALA A 32 -1.44 -8.41 -23.35
CA ALA A 32 -0.30 -8.07 -22.51
C ALA A 32 0.18 -6.61 -22.73
N SER A 33 0.25 -6.18 -23.99
CA SER A 33 0.59 -4.80 -24.36
C SER A 33 -0.43 -3.78 -23.88
N VAL A 34 -1.73 -4.07 -24.03
CA VAL A 34 -2.83 -3.23 -23.53
C VAL A 34 -2.63 -2.93 -22.06
N ILE A 35 -2.45 -3.97 -21.24
CA ILE A 35 -2.34 -3.85 -19.79
C ILE A 35 -0.92 -3.45 -19.32
N GLY A 36 0.00 -3.19 -20.25
CA GLY A 36 1.32 -2.62 -20.01
C GLY A 36 2.32 -3.57 -19.35
N THR A 37 2.43 -4.81 -19.83
CA THR A 37 3.55 -5.69 -19.44
C THR A 37 4.82 -5.36 -20.23
N ASP A 38 5.99 -5.50 -19.59
CA ASP A 38 7.29 -5.33 -20.21
C ASP A 38 7.79 -6.61 -20.90
N SER A 39 7.37 -7.79 -20.42
CA SER A 39 7.77 -9.08 -21.00
C SER A 39 7.27 -9.21 -22.44
N VAL A 40 8.20 -9.40 -23.37
CA VAL A 40 7.88 -9.66 -24.78
C VAL A 40 8.03 -11.14 -25.06
N CYS A 41 6.96 -11.78 -25.54
CA CYS A 41 7.01 -13.19 -25.91
C CYS A 41 6.87 -13.41 -27.42
N VAL A 42 8.00 -13.47 -28.14
CA VAL A 42 8.05 -13.54 -29.61
C VAL A 42 7.65 -14.94 -30.13
N SER A 43 8.08 -15.99 -29.44
CA SER A 43 7.73 -17.38 -29.72
C SER A 43 7.11 -18.02 -28.47
N PRO A 44 6.14 -18.93 -28.61
CA PRO A 44 5.42 -19.48 -27.46
C PRO A 44 6.22 -20.62 -26.80
N ASP A 45 7.50 -20.41 -26.48
CA ASP A 45 8.24 -21.40 -25.70
C ASP A 45 7.84 -21.35 -24.21
N PRO A 46 8.05 -22.45 -23.46
CA PRO A 46 7.59 -22.53 -22.07
C PRO A 46 8.18 -21.47 -21.14
N LEU A 47 9.43 -21.04 -21.35
CA LEU A 47 10.07 -20.05 -20.47
C LEU A 47 9.48 -18.67 -20.70
N CYS A 48 9.37 -18.29 -21.98
CA CYS A 48 8.77 -17.06 -22.45
C CYS A 48 7.34 -16.87 -21.92
N LEU A 49 6.50 -17.91 -22.05
CA LEU A 49 5.13 -17.89 -21.54
C LEU A 49 5.06 -17.82 -20.01
N LYS A 50 5.97 -18.49 -19.29
CA LYS A 50 6.01 -18.40 -17.82
C LYS A 50 6.32 -16.98 -17.36
N LEU A 51 7.27 -16.31 -17.98
CA LEU A 51 7.60 -14.91 -17.66
C LEU A 51 6.40 -13.99 -17.94
N LEU A 52 5.82 -14.11 -19.14
CA LEU A 52 4.67 -13.31 -19.53
C LEU A 52 3.46 -13.54 -18.61
N PHE A 53 3.09 -14.79 -18.35
CA PHE A 53 1.97 -15.10 -17.44
C PHE A 53 2.26 -14.69 -16.00
N THR A 54 3.52 -14.76 -15.55
CA THR A 54 3.90 -14.25 -14.23
C THR A 54 3.64 -12.75 -14.15
N GLU A 55 4.02 -11.98 -15.18
CA GLU A 55 3.80 -10.54 -15.18
C GLU A 55 2.32 -10.16 -15.36
N ILE A 56 1.57 -10.89 -16.19
CA ILE A 56 0.12 -10.69 -16.35
C ILE A 56 -0.64 -10.97 -15.05
N VAL A 57 -0.24 -11.98 -14.27
CA VAL A 57 -0.98 -12.37 -13.05
C VAL A 57 -0.49 -11.59 -11.83
N TYR A 58 0.82 -11.40 -11.70
CA TYR A 58 1.48 -10.90 -10.50
C TYR A 58 2.22 -9.57 -10.69
N GLY A 59 2.16 -8.97 -11.88
CA GLY A 59 2.83 -7.72 -12.19
C GLY A 59 4.33 -7.77 -11.95
N ARG A 60 4.93 -6.59 -11.92
CA ARG A 60 6.31 -6.34 -11.51
C ARG A 60 6.36 -5.36 -10.35
N LYS A 61 7.41 -5.47 -9.55
CA LYS A 61 7.71 -4.47 -8.52
C LYS A 61 7.93 -3.09 -9.18
N PRO A 62 7.29 -2.01 -8.71
CA PRO A 62 7.58 -0.66 -9.19
C PRO A 62 9.05 -0.29 -8.93
N ARG A 63 9.66 0.44 -9.87
CA ARG A 63 11.11 0.73 -9.88
C ARG A 63 11.58 1.51 -8.65
N ASN A 64 10.73 2.37 -8.10
CA ASN A 64 11.11 3.32 -7.04
C ASN A 64 10.89 2.80 -5.61
N VAL A 65 10.59 1.49 -5.45
CA VAL A 65 10.43 0.86 -4.13
C VAL A 65 11.81 0.66 -3.49
N GLY A 66 12.14 1.51 -2.51
CA GLY A 66 13.46 1.57 -1.88
C GLY A 66 13.74 0.48 -0.84
N PHE A 67 12.69 -0.16 -0.31
CA PHE A 67 12.81 -1.26 0.64
C PHE A 67 11.72 -2.30 0.43
N THR A 68 12.06 -3.58 0.56
CA THR A 68 11.15 -4.72 0.42
C THR A 68 11.26 -5.62 1.64
N GLY A 69 10.41 -5.37 2.63
CA GLY A 69 10.30 -6.15 3.86
C GLY A 69 9.03 -6.99 3.98
N ALA A 70 8.07 -6.83 3.07
CA ALA A 70 6.90 -7.70 2.99
C ALA A 70 7.20 -8.95 2.13
N PRO A 71 6.93 -10.17 2.63
CA PRO A 71 7.10 -11.38 1.84
C PRO A 71 6.18 -11.40 0.61
N GLU A 72 6.75 -11.65 -0.56
CA GLU A 72 6.03 -11.87 -1.82
C GLU A 72 5.88 -13.38 -2.10
N HIS A 73 4.76 -13.77 -2.68
CA HIS A 73 4.48 -15.14 -3.09
C HIS A 73 3.91 -15.17 -4.52
N ILE A 74 4.56 -15.95 -5.38
CA ILE A 74 4.06 -16.30 -6.72
C ILE A 74 3.67 -17.79 -6.71
N ASP A 75 2.43 -18.11 -7.10
CA ASP A 75 1.99 -19.49 -7.30
C ASP A 75 2.56 -20.04 -8.63
N SER A 76 3.76 -20.63 -8.55
CA SER A 76 4.44 -21.22 -9.71
C SER A 76 3.67 -22.40 -10.30
N VAL A 77 2.86 -23.12 -9.50
CA VAL A 77 2.02 -24.21 -9.98
C VAL A 77 0.91 -23.67 -10.87
N ARG A 78 0.25 -22.58 -10.48
CA ARG A 78 -0.72 -21.87 -11.32
C ARG A 78 -0.07 -21.42 -12.63
N ILE A 79 1.10 -20.78 -12.59
CA ILE A 79 1.81 -20.34 -13.80
C ILE A 79 2.12 -21.52 -14.72
N ASN A 80 2.66 -22.63 -14.18
CA ASN A 80 2.94 -23.82 -14.97
C ASN A 80 1.68 -24.43 -15.61
N ARG A 81 0.54 -24.43 -14.91
CA ARG A 81 -0.74 -24.89 -15.46
C ARG A 81 -1.23 -23.99 -16.59
N LEU A 82 -1.13 -22.67 -16.44
CA LEU A 82 -1.49 -21.70 -17.48
C LEU A 82 -0.62 -21.89 -18.73
N THR A 83 0.70 -21.98 -18.56
CA THR A 83 1.66 -22.28 -19.65
C THR A 83 1.29 -23.56 -20.38
N ALA A 84 1.08 -24.65 -19.65
CA ALA A 84 0.77 -25.93 -20.26
C ALA A 84 -0.62 -25.93 -20.94
N SER A 85 -1.59 -25.20 -20.40
CA SER A 85 -2.92 -25.03 -21.01
C SER A 85 -2.83 -24.30 -22.34
N PHE A 86 -2.09 -23.20 -22.39
CA PHE A 86 -1.91 -22.42 -23.61
C PHE A 86 -1.16 -23.21 -24.71
N LEU A 87 -0.08 -23.92 -24.35
CA LEU A 87 0.69 -24.75 -25.29
C LEU A 87 -0.14 -25.88 -25.92
N ARG A 88 -1.17 -26.36 -25.23
CA ARG A 88 -2.09 -27.40 -25.73
C ARG A 88 -3.27 -26.83 -26.54
N GLY A 89 -3.26 -25.52 -26.83
CA GLY A 89 -4.36 -24.86 -27.53
C GLY A 89 -5.64 -24.75 -26.70
N GLY A 90 -5.52 -24.51 -25.39
CA GLY A 90 -6.68 -24.24 -24.55
C GLY A 90 -7.43 -22.97 -24.97
N ASP A 91 -8.75 -22.96 -24.78
CA ASP A 91 -9.62 -21.87 -25.19
C ASP A 91 -9.19 -20.50 -24.62
N TRP A 92 -9.23 -19.48 -25.48
CA TRP A 92 -8.77 -18.13 -25.14
C TRP A 92 -9.58 -17.48 -24.01
N CYS A 93 -10.91 -17.51 -24.05
CA CYS A 93 -11.74 -16.84 -23.05
C CYS A 93 -11.53 -17.39 -21.62
N PRO A 94 -11.60 -18.72 -21.39
CA PRO A 94 -11.30 -19.28 -20.06
C PRO A 94 -9.87 -19.02 -19.60
N LEU A 95 -8.89 -19.01 -20.52
CA LEU A 95 -7.52 -18.64 -20.19
C LEU A 95 -7.44 -17.19 -19.72
N LEU A 96 -8.02 -16.26 -20.47
CA LEU A 96 -8.04 -14.85 -20.13
C LEU A 96 -8.69 -14.61 -18.75
N ASP A 97 -9.87 -15.20 -18.52
CA ASP A 97 -10.57 -15.12 -17.23
C ASP A 97 -9.71 -15.63 -16.05
N SER A 98 -8.86 -16.62 -16.31
CA SER A 98 -7.95 -17.20 -15.33
C SER A 98 -6.67 -16.38 -15.11
N LEU A 99 -6.31 -15.51 -16.04
CA LEU A 99 -5.16 -14.60 -15.94
C LEU A 99 -5.50 -13.33 -15.16
N GLU A 100 -6.73 -12.86 -15.29
CA GLU A 100 -7.12 -11.56 -14.77
C GLU A 100 -7.13 -11.44 -13.25
N SER A 101 -6.66 -10.29 -12.77
CA SER A 101 -6.83 -9.91 -11.37
C SER A 101 -8.32 -9.74 -11.06
N LYS A 102 -8.78 -10.36 -9.98
CA LYS A 102 -10.18 -10.25 -9.52
C LYS A 102 -10.45 -8.99 -8.70
N ASN A 103 -9.42 -8.16 -8.48
CA ASN A 103 -9.55 -6.87 -7.84
C ASN A 103 -10.52 -5.97 -8.64
N GLN A 104 -11.56 -5.47 -7.99
CA GLN A 104 -12.58 -4.64 -8.65
C GLN A 104 -12.00 -3.37 -9.26
N ALA A 105 -11.05 -2.73 -8.58
CA ALA A 105 -10.42 -1.52 -9.08
C ALA A 105 -9.54 -1.78 -10.31
N TYR A 106 -8.88 -2.95 -10.37
CA TYR A 106 -8.20 -3.39 -11.57
C TYR A 106 -9.15 -3.55 -12.76
N GLN A 107 -10.31 -4.18 -12.54
CA GLN A 107 -11.27 -4.44 -13.62
C GLN A 107 -11.84 -3.15 -14.22
N LEU A 108 -12.30 -2.24 -13.36
CA LEU A 108 -12.80 -0.92 -13.80
C LEU A 108 -11.71 -0.09 -14.48
N LEU A 109 -10.48 -0.10 -13.96
CA LEU A 109 -9.37 0.63 -14.57
C LEU A 109 -8.94 0.01 -15.91
N LYS A 110 -9.04 -1.31 -16.06
CA LYS A 110 -8.77 -2.02 -17.31
C LYS A 110 -9.82 -1.67 -18.35
N GLU A 111 -11.09 -1.64 -17.99
CA GLU A 111 -12.17 -1.17 -18.87
C GLU A 111 -11.94 0.26 -19.34
N TYR A 112 -11.60 1.17 -18.42
CA TYR A 112 -11.22 2.54 -18.75
C TYR A 112 -10.00 2.59 -19.69
N CYS A 113 -8.97 1.76 -19.43
CA CYS A 113 -7.80 1.63 -20.29
C CYS A 113 -8.18 1.18 -21.72
N MET A 114 -9.14 0.27 -21.86
CA MET A 114 -9.62 -0.20 -23.16
C MET A 114 -10.37 0.90 -23.91
N GLN A 115 -11.24 1.64 -23.22
CA GLN A 115 -11.97 2.78 -23.81
C GLN A 115 -11.00 3.87 -24.31
N CYS A 116 -9.94 4.18 -23.54
CA CYS A 116 -8.90 5.12 -23.98
C CYS A 116 -8.14 4.67 -25.24
N LEU A 117 -8.19 3.39 -25.62
CA LEU A 117 -7.54 2.84 -26.81
C LEU A 117 -8.46 2.81 -28.05
N THR A 118 -9.79 2.90 -27.89
CA THR A 118 -10.77 2.72 -28.97
C THR A 118 -11.48 4.00 -29.41
N ASP A 119 -11.42 5.09 -28.64
CA ASP A 119 -12.27 6.27 -28.83
C ASP A 119 -11.49 7.56 -29.19
N ASP A 120 -12.21 8.62 -29.59
CA ASP A 120 -11.75 10.02 -29.80
C ASP A 120 -11.05 10.65 -28.57
N TYR A 121 -11.05 9.96 -27.44
CA TYR A 121 -10.41 10.38 -26.19
C TYR A 121 -8.88 10.43 -26.32
N MET A 122 -8.29 9.63 -27.24
CA MET A 122 -6.84 9.44 -27.48
C MET A 122 -5.99 9.93 -26.32
N ALA A 123 -6.13 9.28 -25.17
CA ALA A 123 -5.38 9.66 -23.98
C ALA A 123 -3.90 9.67 -24.35
N ASP A 124 -3.20 10.76 -24.01
CA ASP A 124 -1.80 10.89 -24.40
C ASP A 124 -0.97 9.72 -23.88
N SER A 125 0.18 9.48 -24.50
CA SER A 125 1.08 8.38 -24.13
C SER A 125 1.45 8.39 -22.64
N LEU A 126 1.46 9.57 -22.01
CA LEU A 126 1.74 9.72 -20.57
C LEU A 126 0.59 9.23 -19.70
N THR A 127 -0.65 9.50 -20.08
CA THR A 127 -1.87 9.05 -19.41
C THR A 127 -2.00 7.55 -19.51
N MET A 128 -1.76 6.99 -20.70
CA MET A 128 -1.72 5.53 -20.89
C MET A 128 -0.63 4.87 -20.06
N ALA A 129 0.56 5.48 -19.96
CA ALA A 129 1.63 4.97 -19.09
C ALA A 129 1.20 4.97 -17.60
N LYS A 130 0.55 6.03 -17.11
CA LYS A 130 0.03 6.12 -15.73
C LYS A 130 -1.02 5.05 -15.42
N ILE A 131 -1.95 4.82 -16.35
CA ILE A 131 -2.97 3.77 -16.23
C ILE A 131 -2.29 2.41 -16.15
N ARG A 132 -1.35 2.12 -17.05
CA ARG A 132 -0.62 0.84 -17.10
C ARG A 132 0.20 0.56 -15.85
N GLU A 133 0.87 1.56 -15.26
CA GLU A 133 1.60 1.36 -13.99
C GLU A 133 0.64 1.13 -12.81
N THR A 134 -0.56 1.71 -12.85
CA THR A 134 -1.59 1.45 -11.82
C THR A 134 -2.17 0.04 -11.98
N LEU A 135 -2.43 -0.40 -13.21
CA LEU A 135 -2.77 -1.81 -13.51
C LEU A 135 -1.68 -2.76 -13.03
N ASN A 136 -0.41 -2.43 -13.30
CA ASN A 136 0.74 -3.17 -12.78
C ASN A 136 0.73 -3.24 -11.25
N THR A 137 0.46 -2.13 -10.56
CA THR A 137 0.39 -2.08 -9.10
C THR A 137 -0.67 -3.05 -8.57
N TYR A 138 -1.88 -3.07 -9.13
CA TYR A 138 -2.91 -4.02 -8.71
C TYR A 138 -2.55 -5.48 -8.97
N ARG A 139 -1.85 -5.79 -10.07
CA ARG A 139 -1.29 -7.14 -10.29
C ARG A 139 -0.19 -7.47 -9.29
N TRP A 140 0.69 -6.52 -8.98
CA TRP A 140 1.76 -6.66 -8.00
C TRP A 140 1.22 -6.95 -6.60
N LEU A 141 0.06 -6.36 -6.23
CA LEU A 141 -0.61 -6.67 -4.98
C LEU A 141 -1.01 -8.15 -4.83
N ASN A 142 -1.22 -8.89 -5.93
CA ASN A 142 -1.53 -10.33 -5.89
C ASN A 142 -0.38 -11.17 -5.31
N ARG A 143 0.82 -10.60 -5.18
CA ARG A 143 1.97 -11.27 -4.56
C ARG A 143 1.87 -11.31 -3.03
N PHE A 144 1.01 -10.53 -2.39
CA PHE A 144 0.90 -10.48 -0.93
C PHE A 144 -0.28 -11.34 -0.47
N SER A 145 0.01 -12.60 -0.09
CA SER A 145 -1.00 -13.65 0.13
C SER A 145 -1.58 -13.75 1.56
N THR A 146 -1.24 -12.81 2.45
CA THR A 146 -1.49 -12.87 3.92
C THR A 146 -2.94 -12.65 4.35
N GLY A 147 -3.92 -12.86 3.47
CA GLY A 147 -5.35 -12.68 3.74
C GLY A 147 -5.83 -11.23 3.72
N GLN A 148 -4.99 -10.29 4.13
CA GLN A 148 -5.21 -8.85 4.01
C GLN A 148 -3.92 -8.13 3.65
N CYS A 149 -4.04 -6.98 2.98
CA CYS A 149 -2.94 -6.09 2.64
C CYS A 149 -3.37 -4.62 2.85
N ILE A 150 -2.55 -3.85 3.57
CA ILE A 150 -2.70 -2.40 3.67
C ILE A 150 -2.01 -1.77 2.47
N VAL A 151 -2.70 -0.90 1.74
CA VAL A 151 -2.15 -0.17 0.60
C VAL A 151 -2.34 1.32 0.85
N VAL A 152 -1.25 2.07 0.81
CA VAL A 152 -1.28 3.52 0.95
C VAL A 152 -0.84 4.14 -0.36
N ASN A 153 -1.77 4.76 -1.07
CA ASN A 153 -1.50 5.45 -2.33
C ASN A 153 -1.14 6.91 -2.01
N LEU A 154 0.14 7.27 -2.11
CA LEU A 154 0.65 8.55 -1.63
C LEU A 154 0.06 9.77 -2.37
N PRO A 155 -0.04 9.80 -3.72
CA PRO A 155 -0.66 10.90 -4.47
C PRO A 155 -2.10 11.22 -4.06
N SER A 156 -2.90 10.20 -3.75
CA SER A 156 -4.29 10.37 -3.29
C SER A 156 -4.40 10.63 -1.79
N ALA A 157 -3.31 10.42 -1.03
CA ALA A 157 -3.30 10.42 0.42
C ALA A 157 -4.46 9.57 1.00
N THR A 158 -4.57 8.34 0.49
CA THR A 158 -5.60 7.36 0.88
C THR A 158 -4.97 6.04 1.29
N LEU A 159 -5.52 5.44 2.33
CA LEU A 159 -5.22 4.08 2.79
C LEU A 159 -6.42 3.19 2.55
N ARG A 160 -6.18 2.02 1.95
CA ARG A 160 -7.16 0.94 1.80
C ARG A 160 -6.62 -0.34 2.42
N VAL A 161 -7.50 -1.12 3.04
CA VAL A 161 -7.21 -2.52 3.38
C VAL A 161 -7.93 -3.38 2.38
N PHE A 162 -7.18 -4.17 1.61
CA PHE A 162 -7.73 -5.18 0.70
C PHE A 162 -7.75 -6.53 1.39
N ASP A 163 -8.83 -7.30 1.19
CA ASP A 163 -8.86 -8.72 1.53
C ASP A 163 -8.17 -9.58 0.46
N ARG A 164 -8.15 -10.90 0.68
CA ARG A 164 -7.54 -11.88 -0.25
C ARG A 164 -8.13 -11.85 -1.66
N SER A 165 -9.39 -11.46 -1.82
CA SER A 165 -10.04 -11.36 -3.13
C SER A 165 -9.66 -10.09 -3.89
N GLY A 166 -8.99 -9.14 -3.22
CA GLY A 166 -8.70 -7.82 -3.75
C GLY A 166 -9.85 -6.84 -3.55
N LYS A 167 -10.81 -7.15 -2.67
CA LYS A 167 -11.91 -6.23 -2.32
C LYS A 167 -11.46 -5.27 -1.20
N PRO A 168 -11.71 -3.96 -1.31
CA PRO A 168 -11.46 -3.04 -0.21
C PRO A 168 -12.46 -3.31 0.93
N VAL A 169 -11.95 -3.62 2.12
CA VAL A 169 -12.73 -3.85 3.35
C VAL A 169 -12.65 -2.69 4.34
N LEU A 170 -11.72 -1.76 4.12
CA LEU A 170 -11.61 -0.49 4.83
C LEU A 170 -11.01 0.56 3.89
N SER A 171 -11.54 1.79 3.96
CA SER A 171 -10.93 2.97 3.34
C SER A 171 -10.84 4.11 4.36
N SER A 172 -9.71 4.81 4.36
CA SER A 172 -9.39 5.92 5.25
C SER A 172 -8.57 6.97 4.52
N ARG A 173 -8.89 8.25 4.74
CA ARG A 173 -7.96 9.33 4.40
C ARG A 173 -6.71 9.20 5.26
N VAL A 174 -5.58 9.64 4.72
CA VAL A 174 -4.32 9.75 5.45
C VAL A 174 -3.66 11.11 5.24
N ILE A 175 -2.73 11.46 6.11
CA ILE A 175 -1.79 12.58 5.93
C ILE A 175 -0.39 11.99 5.77
N VAL A 176 0.27 12.34 4.67
CA VAL A 176 1.58 11.84 4.27
C VAL A 176 2.63 12.96 4.31
N GLY A 177 3.89 12.62 4.01
CA GLY A 177 5.01 13.55 4.03
C GLY A 177 4.80 14.77 3.14
N LYS A 178 5.30 15.93 3.53
CA LYS A 178 5.44 17.08 2.62
C LYS A 178 6.52 16.82 1.57
N PRO A 179 6.53 17.50 0.40
CA PRO A 179 7.55 17.29 -0.63
C PRO A 179 9.00 17.41 -0.15
N ALA A 180 9.27 18.27 0.85
CA ALA A 180 10.60 18.43 1.44
C ALA A 180 11.04 17.26 2.34
N THR A 181 10.09 16.44 2.82
CA THR A 181 10.33 15.23 3.62
C THR A 181 9.31 14.16 3.20
N PRO A 182 9.44 13.63 1.98
CA PRO A 182 8.43 12.77 1.37
C PRO A 182 8.33 11.44 2.12
N THR A 183 7.14 10.84 2.12
CA THR A 183 6.99 9.45 2.57
C THR A 183 7.67 8.53 1.54
N PRO A 184 8.61 7.67 1.94
CA PRO A 184 9.30 6.78 1.00
C PRO A 184 8.37 5.68 0.47
N LEU A 185 8.68 5.16 -0.72
CA LEU A 185 8.03 3.98 -1.27
C LEU A 185 8.71 2.70 -0.79
N PHE A 186 7.96 1.83 -0.13
CA PHE A 186 8.45 0.57 0.42
C PHE A 186 7.33 -0.46 0.57
N THR A 187 7.73 -1.71 0.77
CA THR A 187 6.86 -2.74 1.35
C THR A 187 7.41 -3.16 2.71
N ALA A 188 6.53 -3.35 3.68
CA ALA A 188 6.90 -3.78 5.03
C ALA A 188 5.75 -4.57 5.64
N VAL A 189 5.88 -4.95 6.91
CA VAL A 189 4.82 -5.61 7.66
C VAL A 189 4.44 -4.84 8.90
N VAL A 190 3.14 -4.75 9.17
CA VAL A 190 2.60 -4.32 10.45
C VAL A 190 2.60 -5.52 11.40
N THR A 191 3.15 -5.34 12.60
CA THR A 191 3.36 -6.42 13.59
C THR A 191 2.46 -6.27 14.82
N GLY A 192 2.00 -5.06 15.12
CA GLY A 192 1.24 -4.80 16.33
C GLY A 192 0.69 -3.38 16.39
N ILE A 193 -0.19 -3.17 17.37
CA ILE A 193 -0.86 -1.91 17.66
C ILE A 193 -0.37 -1.43 19.01
N VAL A 194 0.18 -0.22 19.08
CA VAL A 194 0.62 0.46 20.29
C VAL A 194 -0.47 1.43 20.72
N MET A 195 -1.09 1.14 21.85
CA MET A 195 -2.05 2.00 22.55
C MET A 195 -1.29 3.04 23.36
N TYR A 196 -1.82 4.27 23.39
CA TYR A 196 -1.26 5.39 24.15
C TYR A 196 0.27 5.51 23.96
N PRO A 197 0.75 5.62 22.72
CA PRO A 197 2.19 5.61 22.45
C PRO A 197 2.87 6.82 23.08
N TYR A 198 4.08 6.64 23.60
CA TYR A 198 4.99 7.78 23.72
C TYR A 198 5.41 8.23 22.32
N TRP A 199 5.64 9.54 22.14
CA TRP A 199 6.31 10.04 20.96
C TRP A 199 7.72 10.49 21.29
N THR A 200 8.70 9.64 21.04
CA THR A 200 10.11 10.03 21.08
C THR A 200 10.46 10.73 19.77
N ILE A 201 10.93 11.97 19.84
CA ILE A 201 11.20 12.80 18.67
C ILE A 201 12.38 12.21 17.88
N PRO A 202 12.21 11.89 16.58
CA PRO A 202 13.31 11.45 15.72
C PRO A 202 14.45 12.45 15.70
N LYS A 203 15.70 11.95 15.64
CA LYS A 203 16.91 12.79 15.73
C LYS A 203 16.93 13.90 14.67
N SER A 204 16.42 13.64 13.47
CA SER A 204 16.33 14.63 12.39
C SER A 204 15.43 15.82 12.75
N ILE A 205 14.23 15.56 13.29
CA ILE A 205 13.27 16.58 13.74
C ILE A 205 13.83 17.32 14.96
N LEU A 206 14.42 16.58 15.90
CA LEU A 206 15.07 17.14 17.07
C LEU A 206 16.12 18.19 16.67
N ILE A 207 17.02 17.84 15.75
CA ILE A 207 18.13 18.72 15.34
C ILE A 207 17.65 19.91 14.51
N ARG A 208 16.73 19.69 13.56
CA ARG A 208 16.35 20.71 12.57
C ARG A 208 15.28 21.68 13.07
N GLU A 209 14.39 21.23 13.95
CA GLU A 209 13.19 22.00 14.31
C GLU A 209 13.14 22.28 15.81
N ILE A 210 13.31 21.26 16.64
CA ILE A 210 13.04 21.37 18.08
C ILE A 210 14.18 22.04 18.84
N LEU A 211 15.43 21.60 18.68
CA LEU A 211 16.57 22.20 19.37
C LEU A 211 16.75 23.69 19.06
N PRO A 212 16.60 24.18 17.82
CA PRO A 212 16.65 25.62 17.54
C PRO A 212 15.61 26.43 18.30
N ALA A 213 14.39 25.89 18.49
CA ALA A 213 13.35 26.55 19.28
C ALA A 213 13.66 26.48 20.79
N VAL A 214 13.94 25.28 21.30
CA VAL A 214 14.21 25.03 22.72
C VAL A 214 15.41 25.84 23.22
N ARG A 215 16.49 25.98 22.43
CA ARG A 215 17.67 26.76 22.85
C ARG A 215 17.39 28.24 23.11
N LYS A 216 16.33 28.82 22.53
CA LYS A 216 15.97 30.22 22.78
C LYS A 216 15.37 30.43 24.16
N ASN A 217 14.55 29.48 24.63
CA ASN A 217 13.94 29.49 25.95
C ASN A 217 13.56 28.05 26.36
N PRO A 218 14.48 27.29 26.99
CA PRO A 218 14.31 25.85 27.11
C PRO A 218 13.06 25.43 27.87
N LEU A 219 12.85 25.97 29.07
CA LEU A 219 11.76 25.57 29.94
C LEU A 219 10.40 25.91 29.31
N ALA A 220 10.22 27.15 28.84
CA ALA A 220 8.96 27.58 28.25
C ALA A 220 8.62 26.81 26.97
N GLN A 221 9.63 26.50 26.13
CA GLN A 221 9.41 25.78 24.89
C GLN A 221 9.09 24.29 25.12
N LEU A 222 9.78 23.65 26.07
CA LEU A 222 9.47 22.27 26.45
C LEU A 222 8.07 22.17 27.06
N GLU A 223 7.67 23.13 27.90
CA GLU A 223 6.32 23.18 28.48
C GLU A 223 5.25 23.39 27.39
N ALA A 224 5.44 24.37 26.52
CA ALA A 224 4.50 24.67 25.42
C ALA A 224 4.30 23.47 24.48
N MET A 225 5.37 22.73 24.19
CA MET A 225 5.32 21.51 23.37
C MET A 225 5.05 20.23 24.16
N LYS A 226 4.94 20.33 25.49
CA LYS A 226 4.71 19.22 26.43
C LYS A 226 5.75 18.09 26.31
N LEU A 227 7.01 18.49 26.20
CA LEU A 227 8.15 17.60 26.00
C LEU A 227 8.89 17.33 27.31
N GLN A 228 9.22 16.07 27.53
CA GLN A 228 10.13 15.62 28.57
C GLN A 228 11.52 15.41 27.98
N VAL A 229 12.56 15.80 28.72
CA VAL A 229 13.93 15.37 28.43
C VAL A 229 14.12 13.98 29.01
N ILE A 230 14.68 13.06 28.23
CA ILE A 230 15.01 11.71 28.67
C ILE A 230 16.45 11.35 28.32
N ASP A 231 17.07 10.54 29.17
CA ASP A 231 18.39 9.97 28.93
C ASP A 231 18.35 8.81 27.92
N ALA A 232 19.51 8.20 27.65
CA ALA A 232 19.63 7.06 26.74
C ALA A 232 18.82 5.82 27.20
N ARG A 233 18.54 5.70 28.50
CA ARG A 233 17.74 4.62 29.11
C ARG A 233 16.24 4.97 29.17
N GLY A 234 15.85 6.16 28.73
CA GLY A 234 14.47 6.62 28.73
C GLY A 234 13.98 7.20 30.07
N LYS A 235 14.89 7.46 31.02
CA LYS A 235 14.57 8.07 32.30
C LYS A 235 14.41 9.58 32.15
N PRO A 236 13.37 10.20 32.72
CA PRO A 236 13.23 11.66 32.76
C PRO A 236 14.45 12.34 33.39
N VAL A 237 14.87 13.44 32.77
CA VAL A 237 15.95 14.32 33.22
C VAL A 237 15.37 15.70 33.46
N ASP A 238 15.78 16.35 34.55
CA ASP A 238 15.39 17.73 34.84
C ASP A 238 15.94 18.66 33.75
N PRO A 239 15.08 19.35 32.96
CA PRO A 239 15.51 20.27 31.91
C PRO A 239 16.44 21.40 32.41
N ALA A 240 16.38 21.77 33.69
CA ALA A 240 17.24 22.79 34.28
C ALA A 240 18.70 22.34 34.42
N THR A 241 18.94 21.03 34.49
CA THR A 241 20.30 20.45 34.58
C THR A 241 20.94 20.18 33.21
N VAL A 242 20.20 20.42 32.12
CA VAL A 242 20.65 20.11 30.76
C VAL A 242 21.48 21.26 30.20
N ASN A 243 22.68 20.94 29.71
CA ASN A 243 23.47 21.88 28.90
C ASN A 243 22.92 21.95 27.46
N TRP A 244 22.07 22.94 27.18
CA TRP A 244 21.44 23.15 25.87
C TRP A 244 22.39 23.69 24.79
N SER A 245 23.58 24.18 25.18
CA SER A 245 24.58 24.76 24.28
C SER A 245 25.43 23.71 23.54
N VAL A 246 25.36 22.44 23.95
CA VAL A 246 26.06 21.33 23.28
C VAL A 246 25.67 21.27 21.79
N PRO A 247 26.62 21.07 20.86
CA PRO A 247 26.31 20.93 19.43
C PRO A 247 25.22 19.89 19.18
N ALA A 248 24.32 20.16 18.22
CA ALA A 248 23.13 19.33 18.01
C ALA A 248 23.47 17.87 17.63
N THR A 249 24.60 17.65 16.96
CA THR A 249 25.12 16.32 16.59
C THR A 249 25.56 15.50 17.80
N ALA A 250 26.02 16.18 18.86
CA ALA A 250 26.52 15.61 20.12
C ALA A 250 25.52 15.74 21.28
N PHE A 251 24.29 16.21 21.03
CA PHE A 251 23.27 16.36 22.08
C PHE A 251 22.93 14.98 22.66
N PRO A 252 23.18 14.72 23.96
CA PRO A 252 23.18 13.36 24.51
C PRO A 252 21.79 12.88 24.95
N TYR A 253 20.80 13.76 24.95
CA TYR A 253 19.44 13.48 25.40
C TYR A 253 18.48 13.28 24.24
N ARG A 254 17.34 12.66 24.52
CA ARG A 254 16.18 12.62 23.61
C ARG A 254 15.05 13.46 24.20
N LEU A 255 14.17 13.93 23.34
CA LEU A 255 12.93 14.57 23.74
C LEU A 255 11.77 13.64 23.46
N ARG A 256 10.83 13.56 24.39
CA ARG A 256 9.67 12.67 24.30
C ARG A 256 8.41 13.40 24.74
N GLN A 257 7.35 13.29 23.96
CA GLN A 257 6.02 13.69 24.38
C GLN A 257 5.36 12.53 25.15
N ALA A 258 4.72 12.86 26.27
CA ALA A 258 3.98 11.91 27.09
C ALA A 258 2.73 11.38 26.35
N THR A 259 2.09 10.35 26.90
CA THR A 259 0.82 9.83 26.39
C THR A 259 -0.30 10.86 26.61
N GLY A 260 -1.30 10.93 25.73
CA GLY A 260 -2.42 11.86 25.90
C GLY A 260 -3.08 12.31 24.59
N CYS A 261 -4.19 13.04 24.73
CA CYS A 261 -4.96 13.63 23.62
C CYS A 261 -4.16 14.64 22.78
N ASP A 262 -3.16 15.26 23.40
CA ASP A 262 -2.25 16.25 22.85
C ASP A 262 -1.00 15.64 22.20
N ASN A 263 -0.78 14.33 22.35
CA ASN A 263 0.33 13.61 21.75
C ASN A 263 0.24 13.67 20.20
N ALA A 264 1.35 14.01 19.54
CA ALA A 264 1.41 14.13 18.08
C ALA A 264 1.12 12.81 17.34
N LEU A 265 1.41 11.65 17.96
CA LEU A 265 1.05 10.32 17.47
C LEU A 265 -0.40 9.92 17.83
N GLY A 266 -1.11 10.76 18.57
CA GLY A 266 -2.44 10.49 19.08
C GLY A 266 -2.46 9.32 20.07
N LEU A 267 -3.56 8.58 20.08
CA LEU A 267 -3.82 7.51 21.05
C LEU A 267 -3.49 6.11 20.53
N MET A 268 -3.08 6.01 19.26
CA MET A 268 -2.83 4.73 18.60
C MET A 268 -1.72 4.86 17.55
N LYS A 269 -0.81 3.90 17.56
CA LYS A 269 0.26 3.74 16.56
C LYS A 269 0.29 2.29 16.09
N PHE A 270 0.62 2.05 14.83
CA PHE A 270 0.84 0.73 14.26
C PHE A 270 2.34 0.55 14.03
N ASN A 271 2.90 -0.54 14.57
CA ASN A 271 4.32 -0.84 14.40
C ASN A 271 4.54 -1.44 13.01
N VAL A 272 5.24 -0.70 12.17
CA VAL A 272 5.72 -1.11 10.86
C VAL A 272 7.18 -1.54 10.99
N ASN A 273 7.54 -2.67 10.38
CA ASN A 273 8.91 -3.15 10.33
C ASN A 273 9.61 -2.60 9.06
N ASP A 274 10.08 -1.37 9.14
CA ASP A 274 10.80 -0.66 8.07
C ASP A 274 12.06 0.04 8.60
N PRO A 275 13.06 0.32 7.73
CA PRO A 275 14.31 0.98 8.13
C PRO A 275 14.20 2.51 8.20
N TYR A 276 13.02 3.09 7.94
CA TYR A 276 12.84 4.53 7.78
C TYR A 276 12.17 5.19 9.00
N ASP A 277 11.87 4.41 10.05
CA ASP A 277 11.08 4.84 11.21
C ASP A 277 9.70 5.39 10.81
N ILE A 278 9.07 4.82 9.78
CA ILE A 278 7.75 5.25 9.28
C ILE A 278 6.65 4.52 10.03
N TYR A 279 5.71 5.27 10.59
CA TYR A 279 4.58 4.70 11.32
C TYR A 279 3.27 4.99 10.61
N LEU A 280 2.29 4.09 10.74
CA LEU A 280 0.90 4.48 10.66
C LEU A 280 0.45 4.86 12.07
N HIS A 281 -0.23 5.99 12.26
CA HIS A 281 -0.63 6.42 13.59
C HIS A 281 -1.82 7.39 13.56
N ASP A 282 -2.47 7.57 14.70
CA ASP A 282 -3.46 8.60 14.96
C ASP A 282 -2.80 10.00 15.03
N THR A 283 -3.56 11.07 15.25
CA THR A 283 -3.00 12.40 15.47
C THR A 283 -3.89 13.24 16.36
N ASN A 284 -3.29 14.17 17.10
CA ASN A 284 -4.01 15.24 17.80
C ASN A 284 -4.64 16.27 16.83
N ALA A 285 -4.21 16.33 15.57
CA ALA A 285 -4.68 17.29 14.57
C ALA A 285 -5.67 16.67 13.55
N ARG A 286 -6.75 16.04 14.04
CA ARG A 286 -7.69 15.26 13.19
C ARG A 286 -8.50 16.10 12.21
N ASN A 287 -8.70 17.38 12.50
CA ASN A 287 -9.35 18.32 11.58
C ASN A 287 -8.62 18.44 10.22
N LEU A 288 -7.32 18.12 10.17
CA LEU A 288 -6.53 18.16 8.94
C LEU A 288 -6.93 17.07 7.93
N PHE A 289 -7.68 16.02 8.31
CA PHE A 289 -8.17 15.05 7.33
C PHE A 289 -9.25 15.64 6.40
N ALA A 290 -9.92 16.70 6.83
CA ALA A 290 -10.92 17.42 6.03
C ALA A 290 -10.29 18.34 4.97
N THR A 291 -8.98 18.58 5.00
CA THR A 291 -8.32 19.46 4.02
C THR A 291 -8.05 18.73 2.71
N ALA A 292 -8.05 19.49 1.61
CA ALA A 292 -7.65 18.97 0.30
C ALA A 292 -6.15 18.64 0.24
N ASN A 293 -5.31 19.44 0.91
CA ASN A 293 -3.87 19.18 1.00
C ASN A 293 -3.53 18.38 2.27
N ARG A 294 -3.21 17.10 2.09
CA ARG A 294 -2.81 16.17 3.16
C ARG A 294 -1.33 15.77 3.10
N PHE A 295 -0.48 16.58 2.46
CA PHE A 295 0.98 16.42 2.42
C PHE A 295 1.64 17.30 3.48
N LEU A 296 1.47 16.93 4.76
CA LEU A 296 1.76 17.80 5.91
C LEU A 296 2.70 17.17 6.95
N SER A 297 3.06 15.88 6.80
CA SER A 297 3.88 15.18 7.79
C SER A 297 5.38 15.25 7.48
N HIS A 298 6.20 14.68 8.36
CA HIS A 298 7.64 14.47 8.18
C HIS A 298 7.98 13.08 7.64
N GLY A 299 7.07 12.46 6.89
CA GLY A 299 7.23 11.15 6.27
C GLY A 299 6.28 10.09 6.85
N CYS A 300 6.00 10.11 8.15
CA CYS A 300 5.03 9.21 8.78
C CYS A 300 3.60 9.40 8.24
N ILE A 301 2.74 8.41 8.45
CA ILE A 301 1.39 8.36 7.88
C ILE A 301 0.37 8.50 9.01
N ARG A 302 -0.34 9.63 9.04
CA ARG A 302 -1.45 9.82 9.98
C ARG A 302 -2.71 9.20 9.38
N VAL A 303 -3.46 8.43 10.15
CA VAL A 303 -4.65 7.68 9.69
C VAL A 303 -5.90 8.29 10.32
N GLU A 304 -6.90 8.60 9.50
CA GLU A 304 -8.17 9.19 9.95
C GLU A 304 -9.01 8.23 10.79
N LYS A 305 -9.03 6.96 10.40
CA LYS A 305 -9.84 5.88 11.01
C LYS A 305 -8.96 4.83 11.71
N PRO A 306 -8.18 5.20 12.75
CA PRO A 306 -7.24 4.27 13.37
C PRO A 306 -7.94 3.15 14.15
N VAL A 307 -9.11 3.41 14.77
CA VAL A 307 -9.87 2.37 15.50
C VAL A 307 -10.41 1.30 14.55
N GLU A 308 -10.98 1.73 13.43
CA GLU A 308 -11.49 0.86 12.39
C GLU A 308 -10.35 0.04 11.77
N LEU A 309 -9.20 0.67 11.51
CA LEU A 309 -7.99 -0.03 11.07
C LEU A 309 -7.57 -1.08 12.10
N ALA A 310 -7.44 -0.72 13.38
CA ALA A 310 -7.07 -1.67 14.43
C ALA A 310 -8.01 -2.88 14.51
N ASN A 311 -9.32 -2.65 14.50
CA ASN A 311 -10.31 -3.72 14.54
C ASN A 311 -10.24 -4.60 13.28
N GLN A 312 -10.05 -3.99 12.10
CA GLN A 312 -9.92 -4.72 10.83
C GLN A 312 -8.68 -5.60 10.80
N LEU A 313 -7.56 -5.14 11.36
CA LEU A 313 -6.30 -5.90 11.44
C LEU A 313 -6.34 -6.99 12.53
N LEU A 314 -7.09 -6.76 13.61
CA LEU A 314 -7.29 -7.75 14.68
C LEU A 314 -8.36 -8.80 14.32
N GLY A 315 -9.20 -8.55 13.32
CA GLY A 315 -10.31 -9.40 12.92
C GLY A 315 -11.44 -9.47 13.95
N LYS A 316 -11.50 -8.51 14.89
CA LYS A 316 -12.51 -8.43 15.96
C LYS A 316 -12.69 -7.00 16.47
N PRO A 317 -13.86 -6.63 17.03
CA PRO A 317 -14.10 -5.32 17.61
C PRO A 317 -13.39 -5.17 18.97
N ALA A 318 -12.08 -4.94 18.96
CA ALA A 318 -11.28 -4.75 20.17
C ALA A 318 -11.36 -3.31 20.72
N PHE A 319 -11.64 -2.34 19.86
CA PHE A 319 -11.72 -0.92 20.19
C PHE A 319 -13.06 -0.34 19.74
N THR A 320 -13.58 0.62 20.51
CA THR A 320 -14.79 1.37 20.18
C THR A 320 -14.43 2.78 19.73
N ALA A 321 -15.36 3.49 19.08
CA ALA A 321 -15.17 4.90 18.74
C ALA A 321 -14.91 5.78 19.98
N SER A 322 -15.40 5.38 21.17
CA SER A 322 -15.12 6.09 22.43
C SER A 322 -13.66 5.99 22.88
N TYR A 323 -12.88 5.02 22.38
CA TYR A 323 -11.45 4.92 22.63
C TYR A 323 -10.73 6.23 22.27
N MET A 324 -11.14 6.86 21.16
CA MET A 324 -10.55 8.11 20.67
C MET A 324 -10.84 9.33 21.55
N LYS A 325 -11.80 9.21 22.48
CA LYS A 325 -12.23 10.27 23.40
C LYS A 325 -11.82 10.00 24.85
N ALA A 326 -11.33 8.81 25.17
CA ALA A 326 -11.14 8.36 26.54
C ALA A 326 -10.03 9.12 27.30
N CYS A 327 -8.94 9.50 26.61
CA CYS A 327 -7.78 10.23 27.12
C CYS A 327 -7.52 10.09 28.63
N PRO A 328 -7.29 8.86 29.13
CA PRO A 328 -7.17 8.61 30.55
C PRO A 328 -5.90 9.27 31.11
N ALA A 329 -6.02 9.85 32.31
CA ALA A 329 -4.86 10.33 33.04
C ALA A 329 -3.90 9.16 33.34
N ASN A 330 -2.60 9.38 33.17
CA ASN A 330 -1.54 8.38 33.43
C ASN A 330 -1.66 7.09 32.62
N ALA A 331 -2.17 7.16 31.39
CA ALA A 331 -2.20 6.03 30.47
C ALA A 331 -0.79 5.47 30.23
N VAL A 332 -0.63 4.16 30.41
CA VAL A 332 0.64 3.45 30.13
C VAL A 332 0.61 2.89 28.72
N PRO A 333 1.66 3.09 27.90
CA PRO A 333 1.71 2.49 26.58
C PRO A 333 1.61 0.97 26.63
N ARG A 334 0.78 0.38 25.75
CA ARG A 334 0.61 -1.07 25.66
C ARG A 334 0.63 -1.51 24.22
N THR A 335 1.36 -2.57 23.92
CA THR A 335 1.37 -3.19 22.59
C THR A 335 0.46 -4.41 22.56
N ILE A 336 -0.43 -4.45 21.57
CA ILE A 336 -1.21 -5.64 21.20
C ILE A 336 -0.58 -6.21 19.91
N PRO A 337 0.05 -7.39 19.95
CA PRO A 337 0.57 -8.02 18.73
C PRO A 337 -0.58 -8.42 17.82
N LEU A 338 -0.37 -8.32 16.50
CA LEU A 338 -1.33 -8.84 15.54
C LEU A 338 -1.22 -10.38 15.49
N PRO A 339 -2.34 -11.11 15.31
CA PRO A 339 -2.31 -12.57 15.17
C PRO A 339 -1.45 -13.06 13.99
N LYS A 340 -1.39 -12.25 12.93
CA LYS A 340 -0.53 -12.43 11.76
C LYS A 340 0.03 -11.07 11.36
N THR A 341 1.26 -11.04 10.89
CA THR A 341 1.83 -9.83 10.30
C THR A 341 1.09 -9.46 9.02
N ILE A 342 0.76 -8.18 8.85
CA ILE A 342 -0.02 -7.72 7.69
C ILE A 342 0.87 -6.84 6.81
N PRO A 343 1.06 -7.16 5.52
CA PRO A 343 1.78 -6.32 4.58
C PRO A 343 1.21 -4.92 4.52
N VAL A 344 2.10 -3.94 4.48
CA VAL A 344 1.82 -2.56 4.10
C VAL A 344 2.63 -2.25 2.86
N VAL A 345 1.95 -1.77 1.83
CA VAL A 345 2.52 -1.45 0.52
C VAL A 345 2.29 0.03 0.23
N MET A 346 3.37 0.78 0.13
CA MET A 346 3.31 2.18 -0.30
C MET A 346 3.32 2.23 -1.82
N THR A 347 2.30 2.84 -2.42
CA THR A 347 2.16 2.97 -3.87
C THR A 347 2.14 4.43 -4.30
N TYR A 348 2.41 4.67 -5.58
CA TYR A 348 2.45 6.00 -6.17
C TYR A 348 1.67 6.04 -7.48
N ASN A 349 0.35 5.84 -7.39
CA ASN A 349 -0.53 5.81 -8.55
C ASN A 349 -1.08 7.23 -8.80
N LEU A 350 -0.71 7.83 -9.93
CA LEU A 350 -1.21 9.14 -10.34
C LEU A 350 -2.58 9.10 -11.00
N ILE A 351 -3.05 7.93 -11.40
CA ILE A 351 -4.42 7.70 -11.86
C ILE A 351 -4.93 6.50 -11.10
N ASP A 352 -6.03 6.63 -10.36
CA ASP A 352 -6.61 5.53 -9.60
C ASP A 352 -8.08 5.81 -9.34
N LEU A 353 -8.81 4.81 -8.85
CA LEU A 353 -10.20 4.99 -8.44
C LEU A 353 -10.30 5.65 -7.07
N ASP A 354 -11.27 6.53 -6.88
CA ASP A 354 -11.71 6.99 -5.56
C ASP A 354 -12.62 5.96 -4.85
N GLU A 355 -13.24 6.36 -3.74
CA GLU A 355 -14.13 5.49 -2.95
C GLU A 355 -15.44 5.17 -3.67
N ASP A 356 -15.88 6.02 -4.60
CA ASP A 356 -17.10 5.86 -5.38
C ASP A 356 -16.85 5.07 -6.69
N GLY A 357 -15.60 4.65 -6.92
CA GLY A 357 -15.20 3.92 -8.13
C GLY A 357 -14.97 4.82 -9.34
N SER A 358 -14.88 6.14 -9.17
CA SER A 358 -14.61 7.08 -10.25
C SER A 358 -13.11 7.25 -10.49
N ILE A 359 -12.72 7.39 -11.76
CA ILE A 359 -11.33 7.64 -12.15
C ILE A 359 -10.90 9.04 -11.68
N GLN A 360 -9.82 9.10 -10.92
CA GLN A 360 -9.22 10.34 -10.45
C GLN A 360 -7.77 10.46 -10.94
N VAL A 361 -7.40 11.69 -11.31
CA VAL A 361 -6.02 12.04 -11.68
C VAL A 361 -5.39 12.90 -10.59
N TYR A 362 -4.30 12.42 -10.01
CA TYR A 362 -3.59 13.05 -8.91
C TYR A 362 -2.34 13.79 -9.41
N ARG A 363 -1.98 14.86 -8.69
CA ARG A 363 -0.76 15.62 -8.97
C ARG A 363 0.48 14.83 -8.54
N ASP A 364 1.54 14.89 -9.35
CA ASP A 364 2.85 14.31 -9.03
C ASP A 364 3.60 15.16 -7.98
N ARG A 365 3.17 15.09 -6.73
CA ARG A 365 3.65 15.95 -5.63
C ARG A 365 5.11 15.71 -5.23
N TYR A 366 5.62 14.50 -5.47
CA TYR A 366 7.00 14.12 -5.13
C TYR A 366 7.90 13.98 -6.37
N HIS A 367 7.40 14.22 -7.57
CA HIS A 367 8.16 14.06 -8.83
C HIS A 367 8.75 12.65 -9.02
N LEU A 368 8.09 11.63 -8.45
CA LEU A 368 8.54 10.24 -8.54
C LEU A 368 8.09 9.55 -9.83
N TRP A 369 7.21 10.17 -10.62
CA TRP A 369 6.77 9.60 -11.90
C TRP A 369 7.71 9.99 -13.05
N GLN A 370 8.11 11.26 -13.11
CA GLN A 370 8.95 11.80 -14.18
C GLN A 370 10.39 11.26 -14.16
N THR A 371 10.86 10.76 -13.02
CA THR A 371 12.20 10.19 -12.84
C THR A 371 12.34 8.75 -13.34
N THR A 372 11.26 8.16 -13.86
CA THR A 372 11.18 6.75 -14.26
C THR A 372 10.97 6.49 -15.76
N LEU A 373 10.81 7.55 -16.57
CA LEU A 373 10.71 7.48 -18.04
C LEU A 373 12.07 7.27 -18.70
#